data_AF-A0A3N1K301-F1
#
_entry.id   AF-A0A3N1K301-F1
#
_cell.length_a   1.000
_cell.length_b   1.000
_cell.length_c   1.000
_cell.angle_alpha   90.00
_cell.angle_beta   90.00
_cell.angle_gamma   90.00
#
_symmetry.space_group_name_H-M   'P 1'
#
loop_
_entity.id
_entity.type
_entity.pdbx_description
1 polymer ?
#
loop_
_entity_poly.entity_id
_entity_poly.type
_entity_poly.pdbx_seq_one_letter_code
_entity_poly.pdbx_strand_id
1 'polypeptide(L)'
;MGFAYLVALLISIFGMAMLDRRFGLFFWRDGWRAFVTLLVGVVFFLIWDIVGIDAGVFFRGETSFMTGVQLAPELPLEEVFFLVLLCWLTMNLLAGSRLVLDAVERRRAASAALSTGGDRA
;
A
#
# COMPACT_ATOMS: atom_id res chain seq x y z
N MET A 1 -22.71 -9.50 -13.46
CA MET A 1 -21.51 -8.71 -13.82
C MET A 1 -21.23 -7.74 -12.70
N GLY A 2 -20.45 -8.14 -11.71
CA GLY A 2 -20.14 -7.28 -10.57
C GLY A 2 -18.95 -6.39 -10.90
N PHE A 3 -19.11 -5.08 -10.82
CA PHE A 3 -17.98 -4.14 -10.82
C PHE A 3 -17.57 -3.76 -9.39
N ALA A 4 -18.24 -4.34 -8.39
CA ALA A 4 -18.10 -3.95 -6.99
C ALA A 4 -16.66 -4.12 -6.49
N TYR A 5 -15.96 -5.19 -6.89
CA TYR A 5 -14.58 -5.41 -6.46
C TYR A 5 -13.62 -4.38 -7.05
N LEU A 6 -13.68 -4.15 -8.37
CA LEU A 6 -12.87 -3.13 -9.03
C LEU A 6 -13.14 -1.73 -8.45
N VAL A 7 -14.41 -1.37 -8.23
CA VAL A 7 -14.77 -0.08 -7.61
C VAL A 7 -14.21 0.03 -6.19
N ALA A 8 -14.31 -1.03 -5.38
CA ALA A 8 -13.75 -1.05 -4.03
C ALA A 8 -12.22 -0.87 -4.04
N LEU A 9 -11.52 -1.51 -4.99
CA LEU A 9 -10.08 -1.34 -5.19
C LEU A 9 -9.73 0.10 -5.58
N LEU A 10 -10.45 0.69 -6.53
CA LEU A 10 -10.23 2.08 -6.94
C LEU A 10 -10.46 3.08 -5.80
N ILE A 11 -11.52 2.90 -5.02
CA ILE A 11 -11.78 3.72 -3.82
C ILE A 11 -10.64 3.57 -2.81
N SER A 12 -10.16 2.34 -2.59
CA SER A 12 -9.06 2.07 -1.66
C SER A 12 -7.75 2.71 -2.12
N ILE A 13 -7.41 2.59 -3.41
CA ILE A 13 -6.23 3.22 -4.02
C ILE A 13 -6.32 4.74 -3.91
N PHE A 14 -7.50 5.32 -4.20
CA PHE A 14 -7.73 6.75 -4.04
C PHE A 14 -7.53 7.21 -2.59
N GLY A 15 -8.03 6.45 -1.62
CA GLY A 15 -7.79 6.71 -0.20
C GLY A 15 -6.30 6.68 0.17
N MET A 16 -5.55 5.70 -0.36
CA MET A 16 -4.10 5.63 -0.15
C MET A 16 -3.36 6.82 -0.76
N ALA A 17 -3.75 7.26 -1.96
CA ALA A 17 -3.17 8.43 -2.60
C ALA A 17 -3.46 9.73 -1.80
N MET A 18 -4.66 9.87 -1.25
CA MET A 18 -5.00 11.02 -0.38
C MET A 18 -4.19 11.02 0.91
N LEU A 19 -4.00 9.86 1.55
CA LEU A 19 -3.17 9.73 2.75
C LEU A 19 -1.71 10.07 2.47
N ASP A 20 -1.16 9.52 1.37
CA ASP A 20 0.22 9.77 0.93
C ASP A 20 0.45 11.27 0.70
N ARG A 21 -0.50 11.94 0.02
CA ARG A 21 -0.46 13.38 -0.19
C ARG A 21 -0.57 14.19 1.11
N ARG A 22 -1.48 13.81 2.03
CA ARG A 22 -1.72 14.55 3.27
C ARG A 22 -0.52 14.54 4.20
N PHE A 23 0.17 13.41 4.30
CA PHE A 23 1.29 13.24 5.23
C PHE A 23 2.66 13.36 4.56
N GLY A 24 2.71 13.55 3.23
CA GLY A 24 3.95 13.69 2.47
C GLY A 24 4.85 12.48 2.59
N LEU A 25 4.27 11.28 2.56
CA LEU A 25 4.92 10.04 2.99
C LEU A 25 5.98 9.56 1.98
N PHE A 26 5.53 9.15 0.79
CA PHE A 26 6.36 8.40 -0.14
C PHE A 26 6.35 9.01 -1.54
N PHE A 27 5.18 9.12 -2.21
CA PHE A 27 5.11 9.76 -3.53
C PHE A 27 5.38 11.26 -3.49
N TRP A 28 4.94 11.93 -2.44
CA TRP A 28 5.13 13.39 -2.30
C TRP A 28 6.53 13.78 -1.84
N ARG A 29 7.35 12.81 -1.42
CA ARG A 29 8.75 13.04 -1.03
C ARG A 29 9.69 12.87 -2.22
N ASP A 30 9.55 11.79 -2.99
CA ASP A 30 10.34 11.51 -4.19
C ASP A 30 9.50 10.71 -5.20
N GLY A 31 8.70 11.39 -6.02
CA GLY A 31 7.73 10.75 -6.92
C GLY A 31 8.35 9.73 -7.89
N TRP A 32 9.57 9.98 -8.38
CA TRP A 32 10.25 9.05 -9.28
C TRP A 32 10.66 7.75 -8.59
N ARG A 33 11.26 7.84 -7.40
CA ARG A 33 11.70 6.66 -6.64
C ARG A 33 10.51 5.85 -6.16
N ALA A 34 9.44 6.53 -5.74
CA ALA A 34 8.18 5.91 -5.37
C ALA A 34 7.58 5.13 -6.55
N PHE A 35 7.53 5.76 -7.73
CA PHE A 35 7.03 5.12 -8.94
C PHE A 35 7.85 3.89 -9.34
N VAL A 36 9.19 4.00 -9.37
CA VAL A 36 10.06 2.87 -9.70
C VAL A 36 9.90 1.73 -8.69
N THR A 37 9.80 2.03 -7.40
CA THR A 37 9.62 1.02 -6.35
C THR A 37 8.28 0.30 -6.50
N LEU A 38 7.21 1.06 -6.75
CA LEU A 38 5.88 0.52 -7.01
C LEU A 38 5.91 -0.39 -8.25
N LEU A 39 6.49 0.10 -9.36
CA LEU A 39 6.55 -0.63 -10.61
C LEU A 39 7.32 -1.94 -10.46
N VAL A 40 8.49 -1.91 -9.80
CA VAL A 40 9.30 -3.10 -9.55
C VAL A 40 8.55 -4.09 -8.67
N GLY A 41 7.87 -3.64 -7.60
CA GLY A 41 7.09 -4.52 -6.74
C GLY A 41 5.93 -5.19 -7.48
N VAL A 42 5.17 -4.41 -8.26
CA VAL A 42 4.05 -4.92 -9.05
C VAL A 42 4.54 -5.92 -10.10
N VAL A 43 5.61 -5.61 -10.85
CA VAL A 43 6.17 -6.53 -11.85
C VAL A 43 6.69 -7.82 -11.20
N PHE A 44 7.37 -7.72 -10.05
CA PHE A 44 7.84 -8.89 -9.32
C PHE A 44 6.70 -9.80 -8.90
N PHE A 45 5.63 -9.25 -8.31
CA PHE A 45 4.47 -10.04 -7.92
C PHE A 45 3.69 -10.58 -9.11
N LEU A 46 3.59 -9.86 -10.22
CA LEU A 46 2.98 -10.39 -11.44
C LEU A 46 3.75 -11.59 -12.00
N ILE A 47 5.09 -11.52 -12.02
CA ILE A 47 5.91 -12.68 -12.41
C ILE A 47 5.64 -13.85 -11.46
N TRP A 48 5.55 -13.57 -10.16
CA TRP A 48 5.25 -14.58 -9.16
C TRP A 48 3.86 -15.20 -9.34
N ASP A 49 2.83 -14.39 -9.64
CA ASP A 49 1.47 -14.85 -9.90
C ASP A 49 1.44 -15.76 -11.13
N ILE A 50 2.13 -15.39 -12.22
CA ILE A 50 2.25 -16.23 -13.42
C ILE A 50 2.89 -17.58 -13.07
N VAL A 51 4.00 -17.57 -12.32
CA VAL A 51 4.65 -18.82 -11.86
C VAL A 51 3.71 -19.64 -10.98
N GLY A 52 2.92 -19.00 -10.14
CA GLY A 52 1.94 -19.64 -9.27
C GLY A 52 0.75 -20.26 -10.02
N ILE A 53 0.32 -19.63 -11.10
CA ILE A 53 -0.69 -20.15 -12.03
C ILE A 53 -0.13 -21.37 -12.78
N ASP A 54 1.08 -21.26 -13.35
CA ASP A 54 1.74 -22.36 -14.06
C ASP A 54 2.01 -23.56 -13.15
N ALA A 55 2.31 -23.32 -11.86
CA ALA A 55 2.49 -24.36 -10.85
C ALA A 55 1.17 -24.99 -10.38
N GLY A 56 0.00 -24.47 -10.80
CA GLY A 56 -1.31 -24.94 -10.36
C GLY A 56 -1.61 -24.64 -8.89
N VAL A 57 -0.97 -23.63 -8.31
CA VAL A 57 -1.19 -23.22 -6.90
C VAL A 57 -2.26 -22.12 -6.83
N PHE A 58 -2.31 -21.25 -7.84
CA PHE A 58 -3.31 -20.19 -7.96
C PHE A 58 -4.41 -20.61 -8.93
N PHE A 59 -5.53 -21.07 -8.38
CA PHE A 59 -6.75 -21.32 -9.14
C PHE A 59 -7.80 -20.24 -8.85
N ARG A 60 -8.49 -19.84 -9.90
CA ARG A 60 -9.60 -18.88 -9.93
C ARG A 60 -10.63 -19.15 -8.83
N GLY A 61 -10.85 -18.15 -7.97
CA GLY A 61 -12.12 -17.98 -7.30
C GLY A 61 -13.07 -17.24 -8.23
N GLU A 62 -13.73 -17.94 -9.17
CA GLU A 62 -14.86 -17.38 -9.94
C GLU A 62 -15.92 -16.87 -8.95
N THR A 63 -15.84 -15.59 -8.60
CA THR A 63 -16.81 -14.95 -7.70
C THR A 63 -17.67 -14.00 -8.54
N SER A 64 -18.98 -14.06 -8.31
CA SER A 64 -20.04 -13.26 -8.98
C SER A 64 -19.78 -11.73 -9.06
N PHE A 65 -18.82 -11.26 -8.27
CA PHE A 65 -18.46 -9.85 -8.10
C PHE A 65 -17.33 -9.33 -9.00
N MET A 66 -16.72 -10.19 -9.82
CA MET A 66 -15.65 -9.81 -10.76
C MET A 66 -16.22 -9.30 -12.09
N THR A 67 -15.46 -8.43 -12.77
CA THR A 67 -15.86 -7.82 -14.04
C THR A 67 -15.81 -8.80 -15.21
N GLY A 68 -15.05 -9.88 -15.08
CA GLY A 68 -14.82 -10.89 -16.12
C GLY A 68 -13.73 -10.52 -17.13
N VAL A 69 -13.06 -9.36 -16.97
CA VAL A 69 -11.96 -8.93 -17.84
C VAL A 69 -10.66 -9.62 -17.42
N GLN A 70 -10.03 -10.31 -18.37
CA GLN A 70 -8.77 -11.04 -18.17
C GLN A 70 -7.64 -10.36 -18.93
N LEU A 71 -6.49 -10.21 -18.27
CA LEU A 71 -5.26 -9.71 -18.87
C LEU A 71 -4.44 -10.83 -19.51
N ALA A 72 -4.48 -12.02 -18.92
CA ALA A 72 -3.86 -13.26 -19.40
C ALA A 72 -4.75 -14.46 -19.01
N PRO A 73 -4.50 -15.69 -19.51
CA PRO A 73 -5.22 -16.87 -19.03
C PRO A 73 -5.11 -16.94 -17.50
N GLU A 74 -6.26 -16.99 -16.82
CA GLU A 74 -6.35 -17.03 -15.34
C GLU A 74 -5.93 -15.75 -14.60
N LEU A 75 -5.56 -14.65 -15.27
CA LEU A 75 -5.12 -13.40 -14.63
C LEU A 75 -6.16 -12.27 -14.82
N PRO A 76 -7.08 -12.05 -13.85
CA PRO A 76 -8.06 -10.96 -13.90
C PRO A 76 -7.41 -9.57 -13.80
N LEU A 77 -8.02 -8.58 -14.46
CA LEU A 77 -7.55 -7.20 -14.45
C LEU A 77 -7.45 -6.64 -13.00
N GLU A 78 -8.39 -7.03 -12.14
CA GLU A 78 -8.47 -6.60 -10.75
C GLU A 78 -7.24 -6.97 -9.92
N GLU A 79 -6.52 -8.04 -10.27
CA GLU A 79 -5.27 -8.42 -9.57
C GLU A 79 -4.18 -7.38 -9.72
N VAL A 80 -4.06 -6.74 -10.89
CA VAL A 80 -3.10 -5.64 -11.08
C VAL A 80 -3.41 -4.49 -10.13
N PHE A 81 -4.70 -4.13 -9.99
CA PHE A 81 -5.13 -3.09 -9.06
C PHE A 81 -4.91 -3.50 -7.61
N PHE A 82 -5.14 -4.78 -7.27
CA PHE A 82 -4.85 -5.31 -5.95
C PHE A 82 -3.35 -5.26 -5.63
N LEU A 83 -2.47 -5.64 -6.55
CA LEU A 83 -1.02 -5.57 -6.36
C LEU A 83 -0.53 -4.13 -6.21
N VAL A 84 -1.08 -3.20 -7.00
CA VAL A 84 -0.82 -1.76 -6.83
C VAL A 84 -1.24 -1.31 -5.43
N LEU A 85 -2.45 -1.66 -5.00
CA LEU A 85 -2.94 -1.35 -3.65
C LEU A 85 -2.06 -1.95 -2.57
N LEU A 86 -1.68 -3.22 -2.70
CA LEU A 86 -0.83 -3.94 -1.75
C LEU A 86 0.53 -3.26 -1.61
N CYS A 87 1.22 -3.03 -2.72
CA CYS A 87 2.53 -2.39 -2.72
C CYS A 87 2.44 -0.97 -2.15
N TRP A 88 1.44 -0.18 -2.55
CA TRP A 88 1.27 1.18 -2.05
C TRP A 88 0.93 1.23 -0.56
N LEU A 89 0.04 0.34 -0.10
CA LEU A 89 -0.28 0.18 1.31
C LEU A 89 0.98 -0.12 2.13
N THR A 90 1.81 -1.06 1.69
CA THR A 90 3.05 -1.41 2.39
C THR A 90 4.01 -0.22 2.49
N MET A 91 4.17 0.55 1.41
CA MET A 91 5.00 1.76 1.43
C MET A 91 4.45 2.82 2.38
N ASN A 92 3.14 3.07 2.35
CA ASN A 92 2.47 4.01 3.25
C ASN A 92 2.58 3.58 4.71
N LEU A 93 2.46 2.28 5.02
CA LEU A 93 2.65 1.75 6.36
C LEU A 93 4.09 1.93 6.85
N LEU A 94 5.08 1.66 6.00
CA LEU A 94 6.49 1.84 6.35
C LEU A 94 6.82 3.32 6.60
N ALA A 95 6.37 4.22 5.74
CA ALA A 95 6.60 5.64 5.93
C ALA A 95 5.80 6.20 7.13
N GLY A 96 4.56 5.74 7.31
CA GLY A 96 3.68 6.18 8.39
C GLY A 96 4.17 5.74 9.76
N SER A 97 4.68 4.51 9.88
CA SER A 97 5.26 4.02 11.13
C SER A 97 6.45 4.87 11.58
N ARG A 98 7.33 5.29 10.65
CA ARG A 98 8.45 6.19 10.97
C ARG A 98 7.96 7.54 11.49
N LEU A 99 6.96 8.15 10.85
CA LEU A 99 6.37 9.41 11.32
C LEU A 99 5.79 9.28 12.74
N VAL A 100 5.12 8.17 13.04
CA VAL A 100 4.54 7.91 14.36
C VAL A 100 5.62 7.73 15.42
N LEU A 101 6.67 6.95 15.12
CA LEU A 101 7.78 6.73 16.05
C LEU A 101 8.48 8.05 16.39
N ASP A 102 8.81 8.87 15.38
CA ASP A 102 9.42 10.18 15.59
C ASP A 102 8.53 11.11 16.43
N ALA A 103 7.20 11.05 16.24
CA ALA A 103 6.26 11.84 17.03
C ALA A 103 6.19 11.38 18.50
N VAL A 104 6.26 10.06 18.75
CA VAL A 104 6.28 9.49 20.10
C VAL A 104 7.57 9.86 20.82
N GLU A 105 8.72 9.76 20.15
CA GLU A 105 10.01 10.14 20.71
C GLU A 105 10.06 11.61 21.10
N ARG A 106 9.60 12.51 20.22
CA ARG A 106 9.50 13.95 20.52
C ARG A 106 8.62 14.23 21.73
N ARG A 107 7.47 13.55 21.86
CA ARG A 107 6.58 13.69 23.02
C ARG A 107 7.25 13.23 24.32
N ARG A 108 7.95 12.08 24.29
CA ARG A 108 8.68 11.56 25.46
C ARG A 108 9.79 12.51 25.90
N ALA A 109 10.56 13.05 24.96
CA ALA A 109 11.61 14.03 25.26
C ALA A 109 11.05 15.31 25.91
N ALA A 110 9.93 15.82 25.41
CA ALA A 110 9.25 16.97 26.00
C ALA A 110 8.75 16.70 27.43
N SER A 111 8.16 15.53 27.68
CA SER A 111 7.72 15.13 29.04
C SER A 111 8.88 15.01 30.02
N ALA A 112 10.03 14.47 29.60
CA ALA A 112 11.22 14.36 30.44
C ALA A 112 11.84 15.74 30.77
N ALA A 113 11.85 16.67 29.81
CA ALA A 113 12.33 18.03 30.06
C ALA A 113 11.48 18.75 31.12
N LEU A 114 10.15 18.59 31.05
CA LEU A 114 9.21 19.16 32.03
C LEU A 114 9.41 18.58 33.44
N SER A 115 9.69 17.28 33.58
CA SER A 115 9.93 16.68 34.90
C SER A 115 11.26 17.14 35.52
N THR A 116 12.32 17.27 34.72
CA THR A 116 13.63 17.77 35.22
C THR A 116 13.67 19.26 35.55
N GLY A 117 12.79 20.06 34.94
CA GLY A 117 12.67 21.50 35.23
C GLY A 117 11.86 21.80 36.49
N GLY A 118 10.90 20.94 36.85
CA GLY A 118 10.06 21.10 38.05
C GLY A 118 10.78 20.81 39.37
N ASP A 119 11.78 19.93 39.37
CA ASP A 119 12.58 19.58 40.56
C ASP A 119 13.62 20.64 40.95
N ARG A 120 13.76 21.73 40.17
CA ARG A 120 14.75 22.81 40.40
C ARG A 120 14.14 24.15 40.82
N ALA A 121 12.82 24.19 41.08
CA ALA A 121 12.09 25.36 41.57
C ALA A 121 11.59 25.12 43.00
#